data_AF-A0A3D0SN40-F1
#
_entry.id   AF-A0A3D0SN40-F1
#
_cell.length_a   1.000
_cell.length_b   1.000
_cell.length_c   1.000
_cell.angle_alpha   90.00
_cell.angle_beta   90.00
_cell.angle_gamma   90.00
#
_symmetry.space_group_name_H-M   'P 1'
#
loop_
_entity.id
_entity.type
_entity.pdbx_description
1 polymer ?
#
loop_
_entity_poly.entity_id
_entity_poly.type
_entity_poly.pdbx_seq_one_letter_code
_entity_poly.pdbx_strand_id
1 'polypeptide(L)' 'MQELPLFPLNTVLFPGGVLPLRIFETRYLDMVSACLRSDTGFGVVTIHQGNET' A
#
# COMPACT_ATOMS: atom_id res chain seq x y z
N MET A 1 6.39 2.97 -19.33
CA MET A 1 5.52 2.09 -18.52
C MET A 1 5.65 2.60 -17.10
N GLN A 2 4.55 3.00 -16.45
CA GLN A 2 4.61 3.59 -15.11
C GLN A 2 4.58 2.45 -14.09
N GLU A 3 5.62 2.33 -13.28
CA GLU A 3 5.68 1.35 -12.19
C GLU A 3 4.87 1.89 -11.00
N LEU A 4 3.86 1.15 -10.56
CA LEU A 4 3.00 1.53 -9.44
C LEU A 4 3.30 0.60 -8.25
N PRO A 5 3.80 1.12 -7.12
CA PRO A 5 4.02 0.32 -5.92
C PRO A 5 2.70 -0.26 -5.40
N LEU A 6 2.73 -1.49 -4.89
CA LEU A 6 1.54 -2.16 -4.37
C LEU A 6 1.67 -2.41 -2.87
N PHE A 7 0.64 -2.00 -2.13
CA PHE A 7 0.43 -2.27 -0.73
C PHE A 7 -0.65 -3.35 -0.62
N PRO A 8 -0.29 -4.61 -0.30
CA PRO A 8 -1.27 -5.66 -0.10
C PRO A 8 -2.05 -5.43 1.21
N LEU A 9 -3.29 -5.90 1.23
CA LEU A 9 -4.15 -5.90 2.41
C LEU A 9 -5.06 -7.12 2.41
N ASN A 10 -5.56 -7.47 3.59
CA ASN A 10 -6.64 -8.46 3.74
C ASN A 10 -8.05 -7.86 3.52
N THR A 11 -8.15 -6.60 3.07
CA THR A 11 -9.42 -5.91 2.86
C THR A 11 -9.43 -5.16 1.52
N VAL A 12 -10.62 -4.90 0.99
CA VAL A 12 -10.83 -4.07 -0.21
C VAL A 12 -10.98 -2.61 0.21
N LEU A 13 -10.36 -1.69 -0.54
CA LEU A 13 -10.52 -0.25 -0.36
C LEU A 13 -11.27 0.34 -1.55
N PHE A 14 -12.38 1.03 -1.26
CA PHE A 14 -13.15 1.75 -2.29
C PHE A 14 -12.67 3.20 -2.42
N PRO A 15 -12.84 3.83 -3.60
CA PRO A 15 -12.53 5.24 -3.80
C PRO A 15 -13.22 6.13 -2.76
N GLY A 16 -12.46 7.06 -2.17
CA GLY A 16 -12.95 7.95 -1.10
C GLY A 16 -13.06 7.30 0.29
N GLY A 17 -12.79 5.99 0.41
CA GLY A 17 -12.73 5.31 1.69
C GLY A 17 -11.51 5.73 2.51
N VAL A 18 -11.68 5.86 3.83
CA VAL A 18 -10.57 6.11 4.76
C VAL A 18 -10.15 4.78 5.36
N LEU A 19 -8.87 4.45 5.21
CA LEU A 19 -8.27 3.25 5.80
C LEU A 19 -7.12 3.65 6.74
N PRO A 20 -7.27 3.47 8.06
CA PRO A 20 -6.17 3.72 8.99
C PRO A 20 -5.11 2.61 8.85
N LEU A 21 -4.02 2.92 8.14
CA LEU A 21 -2.90 1.99 7.97
C LEU A 21 -1.93 2.09 9.15
N ARG A 22 -1.58 0.94 9.73
CA ARG A 22 -0.44 0.81 10.64
C ARG A 22 0.64 0.03 9.92
N ILE A 23 1.70 0.71 9.52
CA ILE A 23 2.79 0.13 8.74
C ILE A 23 3.95 -0.17 9.68
N PHE A 24 4.24 -1.45 9.87
CA PHE A 24 5.32 -1.91 10.75
C PHE A 24 6.49 -2.51 9.99
N GLU A 25 6.26 -3.04 8.79
CA GLU A 25 7.32 -3.61 7.96
C GLU A 25 8.12 -2.51 7.28
N THR A 26 9.46 -2.56 7.45
CA THR A 26 10.39 -1.56 6.91
C THR A 26 10.24 -1.34 5.40
N ARG A 27 10.05 -2.42 4.63
CA ARG A 27 9.87 -2.34 3.17
C ARG A 27 8.71 -1.44 2.76
N TYR A 28 7.62 -1.44 3.53
CA TYR A 28 6.45 -0.62 3.26
C TYR A 28 6.61 0.81 3.80
N LEU A 29 7.33 0.99 4.91
CA LEU A 29 7.72 2.32 5.38
C LEU A 29 8.57 3.06 4.34
N ASP A 30 9.54 2.36 3.74
CA ASP A 30 10.39 2.90 2.68
C ASP A 30 9.57 3.26 1.44
N MET A 31 8.67 2.36 1.01
CA MET A 31 7.78 2.58 -0.13
C MET A 31 6.88 3.81 0.07
N VAL A 32 6.19 3.92 1.22
CA VAL A 32 5.31 5.06 1.52
C VAL A 32 6.12 6.34 1.62
N SER A 33 7.30 6.29 2.23
CA SER A 33 8.18 7.46 2.31
C SER A 33 8.63 7.93 0.92
N ALA A 34 8.94 7.01 0.00
CA ALA A 34 9.27 7.35 -1.39
C ALA A 34 8.09 7.94 -2.16
N CYS A 35 6.89 7.39 -1.96
CA CYS A 35 5.64 7.88 -2.55
C CYS A 35 5.34 9.32 -2.09
N LEU A 36 5.43 9.58 -0.78
CA LEU A 36 5.23 10.90 -0.19
C LEU A 36 6.24 11.93 -0.71
N ARG A 37 7.52 11.56 -0.87
CA ARG A 37 8.54 12.47 -1.41
C ARG A 37 8.33 12.79 -2.88
N SER A 38 7.77 11.86 -3.64
CA SER A 38 7.60 11.98 -5.09
C SER A 38 6.22 12.51 -5.49
N ASP A 39 5.36 12.80 -4.52
CA ASP A 39 3.94 13.13 -4.71
C ASP A 39 3.20 12.11 -5.60
N THR A 40 3.54 10.84 -5.43
CA THR A 40 2.93 9.72 -6.15
C THR A 40 2.14 8.85 -5.19
N GLY A 41 1.07 8.22 -5.70
CA GLY A 41 0.32 7.23 -4.94
C GLY A 41 0.92 5.82 -5.02
N PHE A 42 0.29 4.90 -4.29
CA PHE A 42 0.49 3.45 -4.39
C PHE A 42 -0.86 2.75 -4.55
N GLY A 43 -0.87 1.56 -5.13
CA GLY A 43 -2.05 0.73 -5.28
C GLY A 43 -2.32 -0.10 -4.03
N VAL A 44 -3.59 -0.20 -3.62
CA VAL A 44 -4.02 -1.12 -2.57
C VAL A 44 -4.60 -2.36 -3.23
N VAL A 45 -4.09 -3.55 -2.88
CA VAL A 45 -4.52 -4.82 -3.48
C VAL A 45 -4.93 -5.81 -2.42
N THR A 46 -6.00 -6.56 -2.68
CA THR A 46 -6.44 -7.61 -1.75
C THR A 46 -5.61 -8.87 -1.96
N ILE A 47 -5.10 -9.45 -0.87
CA ILE A 47 -4.37 -10.71 -0.93
C ILE A 47 -5.36 -11.85 -1.13
N HIS A 48 -5.21 -12.60 -2.23
CA HIS A 48 -6.02 -13.78 -2.50
C HIS A 48 -5.46 -15.06 -1.84
N GLN A 49 -4.15 -15.14 -1.62
CA GLN A 49 -3.45 -16.25 -0.96
C GLN A 49 -2.17 -15.76 -0.25
N GLY A 50 -1.93 -16.27 0.96
CA GLY A 50 -0.81 -15.88 1.83
C GLY A 50 -1.20 -14.88 2.93
N ASN A 51 -0.40 -14.81 4.00
CA ASN A 51 -0.55 -13.83 5.07
C ASN A 51 0.57 -12.78 4.96
N GLU A 52 0.23 -11.51 5.03
CA GLU A 52 1.18 -10.49 5.49
C GLU A 52 1.50 -10.74 6.96
N THR A 53 2.80 -10.75 7.31
CA THR A 53 3.30 -11.07 8.65
C THR A 53 3.92 -9.85 9.29
#